data_AF-A0A6H1KVF0-F1
#
_entry.id   AF-A0A6H1KVF0-F1
#
_cell.length_a   1.000
_cell.length_b   1.000
_cell.length_c   1.000
_cell.angle_alpha   90.00
_cell.angle_beta   90.00
_cell.angle_gamma   90.00
#
_symmetry.space_group_name_H-M   'P 1'
#
loop_
_entity.id
_entity.type
_entity.pdbx_description
1 polymer ?
#
loop_
_entity_poly.entity_id
_entity_poly.type
_entity_poly.pdbx_seq_one_letter_code
_entity_poly.pdbx_strand_id
1 'polypeptide(L)'
;MTKRPVDVRERVRQEMVADPRVVEAVVAAVHEQVPAYAALDDSRLPEVRAIAAWGLERLLHLWATDATLEPSDLRRFRGIAAARAADGRPVRAVLRAYRVAATVLTDEIAARAPRLIASDALALTRMLLTALDTLSEEMATAYAATSEDLAADRDRALRLLLDDLIAGRHASVGALTDRSARLGIQLPDPACLLVAEYRTVPT
;
A
#
# COMPACT_ATOMS: atom_id res chain seq x y z
N MET A 1 47.89 -1.34 -14.15
CA MET A 1 46.53 -0.83 -13.87
C MET A 1 45.65 -2.02 -13.54
N THR A 2 45.56 -2.37 -12.25
CA THR A 2 44.81 -3.55 -11.78
C THR A 2 43.34 -3.17 -11.69
N LYS A 3 42.46 -3.84 -12.45
CA LYS A 3 40.99 -3.67 -12.36
C LYS A 3 40.59 -3.78 -10.88
N ARG A 4 39.98 -2.72 -10.34
CA ARG A 4 39.34 -2.75 -9.02
C ARG A 4 38.36 -3.93 -9.03
N PRO A 5 38.38 -4.83 -8.03
CA PRO A 5 37.42 -5.93 -7.99
C PRO A 5 36.02 -5.32 -8.04
N VAL A 6 35.20 -5.77 -9.00
CA VAL A 6 33.79 -5.37 -9.07
C VAL A 6 33.15 -5.81 -7.76
N ASP A 7 32.56 -4.87 -7.05
CA ASP A 7 31.82 -5.15 -5.83
C ASP A 7 30.74 -6.19 -6.15
N VAL A 8 30.77 -7.33 -5.45
CA VAL A 8 29.84 -8.45 -5.69
C VAL A 8 28.40 -7.97 -5.53
N ARG A 9 28.13 -7.04 -4.63
CA ARG A 9 26.79 -6.48 -4.40
C ARG A 9 26.32 -5.64 -5.58
N GLU A 10 27.20 -4.81 -6.13
CA GLU A 10 26.89 -3.99 -7.32
C GLU A 10 26.67 -4.86 -8.56
N ARG A 11 27.47 -5.92 -8.73
CA ARG A 11 27.25 -6.90 -9.80
C ARG A 11 25.86 -7.56 -9.66
N VAL A 12 25.53 -8.07 -8.48
CA VAL A 12 24.23 -8.72 -8.22
C VAL A 12 23.08 -7.74 -8.45
N ARG A 13 23.21 -6.48 -7.99
CA ARG A 13 22.23 -5.42 -8.25
C ARG A 13 22.01 -5.24 -9.75
N GLN A 14 23.08 -5.07 -10.53
CA GLN A 14 22.97 -4.88 -11.99
C GLN A 14 22.32 -6.08 -12.68
N GLU A 15 22.73 -7.31 -12.31
CA GLU A 15 22.16 -8.55 -12.85
C GLU A 15 20.66 -8.68 -12.55
N MET A 16 20.23 -8.36 -11.33
CA MET A 16 18.82 -8.46 -10.93
C MET A 16 17.95 -7.35 -11.51
N VAL A 17 18.45 -6.12 -11.60
CA VAL A 17 17.71 -4.99 -12.21
C VAL A 17 17.53 -5.20 -13.72
N ALA A 18 18.51 -5.83 -14.38
CA ALA A 18 18.43 -6.13 -15.81
C ALA A 18 17.52 -7.34 -16.14
N ASP A 19 17.18 -8.19 -15.15
CA ASP A 19 16.41 -9.41 -15.35
C ASP A 19 14.93 -9.21 -14.97
N PRO A 20 14.01 -9.00 -15.94
CA PRO A 20 12.61 -8.75 -15.65
C PRO A 20 11.92 -9.90 -14.91
N ARG A 21 12.47 -11.12 -15.01
CA ARG A 21 11.94 -12.31 -14.35
C ARG A 21 11.99 -12.21 -12.84
N VAL A 22 12.88 -11.38 -12.29
CA VAL A 22 12.95 -11.15 -10.83
C VAL A 22 11.67 -10.45 -10.35
N VAL A 23 11.21 -9.43 -11.07
CA VAL A 23 9.96 -8.73 -10.75
C VAL A 23 8.76 -9.65 -10.95
N GLU A 24 8.77 -10.47 -12.00
CA GLU A 24 7.73 -11.46 -12.24
C GLU A 24 7.66 -12.50 -11.12
N ALA A 25 8.80 -12.99 -10.63
CA ALA A 25 8.87 -13.90 -9.49
C ALA A 25 8.30 -13.28 -8.21
N VAL A 26 8.62 -12.00 -7.94
CA VAL A 26 8.06 -11.27 -6.80
C VAL A 26 6.53 -11.16 -6.93
N VAL A 27 6.02 -10.74 -8.09
CA VAL A 27 4.57 -10.60 -8.28
C VAL A 27 3.85 -11.94 -8.22
N ALA A 28 4.42 -12.99 -8.80
CA ALA A 28 3.89 -14.33 -8.74
C ALA A 28 3.82 -14.84 -7.29
N ALA A 29 4.90 -14.69 -6.52
CA ALA A 29 4.94 -15.10 -5.12
C ALA A 29 3.93 -14.31 -4.26
N VAL A 30 3.79 -13.00 -4.48
CA VAL A 30 2.79 -12.19 -3.77
C VAL A 30 1.38 -12.64 -4.11
N HIS A 31 1.10 -12.91 -5.39
CA HIS A 31 -0.21 -13.39 -5.84
C HIS A 31 -0.55 -14.77 -5.26
N GLU A 32 0.42 -15.70 -5.25
CA GLU A 32 0.25 -17.04 -4.69
C GLU A 32 0.06 -17.01 -3.17
N GLN A 33 0.87 -16.21 -2.47
CA GLN A 33 0.94 -16.29 -1.02
C GLN A 33 -0.04 -15.36 -0.32
N VAL A 34 -0.48 -14.26 -0.94
CA VAL A 34 -1.32 -13.23 -0.30
C VAL A 34 -2.73 -13.23 -0.89
N PRO A 35 -3.76 -13.77 -0.19
CA PRO A 35 -5.12 -13.92 -0.73
C PRO A 35 -5.75 -12.61 -1.25
N ALA A 36 -5.45 -11.47 -0.63
CA ALA A 36 -5.95 -10.17 -1.08
C ALA A 36 -5.39 -9.72 -2.44
N TYR A 37 -4.27 -10.32 -2.88
CA TYR A 37 -3.67 -10.07 -4.19
C TYR A 37 -4.08 -11.12 -5.23
N ALA A 38 -4.49 -12.32 -4.79
CA ALA A 38 -5.03 -13.37 -5.67
C ALA A 38 -6.37 -12.98 -6.32
N ALA A 39 -7.12 -12.07 -5.70
CA ALA A 39 -8.40 -11.57 -6.17
C ALA A 39 -8.27 -10.28 -7.03
N LEU A 40 -7.05 -9.86 -7.39
CA LEU A 40 -6.85 -8.67 -8.21
C LEU A 40 -7.08 -8.99 -9.68
N ASP A 41 -7.95 -8.23 -10.33
CA ASP A 41 -8.14 -8.28 -11.79
C ASP A 41 -6.86 -7.88 -12.55
N ASP A 42 -6.69 -8.41 -13.76
CA ASP A 42 -5.54 -8.18 -14.64
C ASP A 42 -5.20 -6.69 -14.86
N SER A 43 -6.20 -5.80 -14.74
CA SER A 43 -6.05 -4.35 -14.87
C SER A 43 -5.15 -3.70 -13.81
N ARG A 44 -4.99 -4.32 -12.63
CA ARG A 44 -4.19 -3.80 -11.51
C ARG A 44 -2.77 -4.38 -11.45
N LEU A 45 -2.50 -5.43 -12.23
CA LEU A 45 -1.19 -6.07 -12.29
C LEU A 45 -0.05 -5.15 -12.79
N PRO A 46 -0.26 -4.24 -13.77
CA PRO A 46 0.80 -3.33 -14.21
C PRO A 46 1.30 -2.40 -13.09
N GLU A 47 0.39 -1.88 -12.27
CA GLU A 47 0.73 -1.01 -11.13
C GLU A 47 1.52 -1.78 -10.06
N VAL A 48 1.08 -3.02 -9.73
CA VAL A 48 1.78 -3.88 -8.77
C VAL A 48 3.19 -4.22 -9.27
N ARG A 49 3.36 -4.54 -10.56
CA ARG A 49 4.67 -4.76 -11.18
C ARG A 49 5.56 -3.53 -11.10
N ALA A 50 5.03 -2.34 -11.39
CA ALA A 50 5.80 -1.10 -11.33
C ALA A 50 6.28 -0.77 -9.89
N ILE A 51 5.41 -0.98 -8.89
CA ILE A 51 5.77 -0.81 -7.48
C ILE A 51 6.82 -1.84 -7.06
N ALA A 52 6.65 -3.11 -7.44
CA ALA A 52 7.60 -4.18 -7.14
C ALA A 52 8.96 -3.92 -7.78
N ALA A 53 9.01 -3.53 -9.05
CA ALA A 53 10.23 -3.18 -9.76
C ALA A 53 10.99 -2.04 -9.08
N TRP A 54 10.29 -0.94 -8.77
CA TRP A 54 10.90 0.20 -8.08
C TRP A 54 11.40 -0.17 -6.68
N GLY A 55 10.61 -0.90 -5.89
CA GLY A 55 10.99 -1.32 -4.54
C GLY A 55 12.19 -2.25 -4.53
N LEU A 56 12.22 -3.22 -5.47
CA LEU A 56 13.33 -4.14 -5.68
C LEU A 56 14.62 -3.38 -6.03
N GLU A 57 14.56 -2.51 -7.03
CA GLU A 57 15.70 -1.69 -7.44
C GLU A 57 16.23 -0.86 -6.27
N ARG A 58 15.32 -0.24 -5.50
CA ARG A 58 15.72 0.59 -4.36
C ARG A 58 16.40 -0.24 -3.26
N LEU A 59 15.82 -1.37 -2.85
CA LEU A 59 16.42 -2.22 -1.82
C LEU A 59 17.79 -2.77 -2.25
N LEU A 60 17.94 -3.18 -3.51
CA LEU A 60 19.23 -3.64 -4.04
C LEU A 60 20.27 -2.51 -4.06
N HIS A 61 19.84 -1.28 -4.38
CA HIS A 61 20.72 -0.11 -4.31
C HIS A 61 21.17 0.19 -2.88
N LEU A 62 20.27 0.15 -1.90
CA LEU A 62 20.62 0.36 -0.48
C LEU A 62 21.66 -0.66 -0.02
N TRP A 63 21.49 -1.94 -0.37
CA TRP A 63 22.46 -2.97 -0.03
C TRP A 63 23.81 -2.81 -0.73
N ALA A 64 23.82 -2.46 -2.02
CA ALA A 64 25.04 -2.28 -2.80
C ALA A 64 25.85 -1.04 -2.38
N THR A 65 25.24 -0.08 -1.70
CA THR A 65 25.87 1.19 -1.31
C THR A 65 26.00 1.37 0.20
N ASP A 66 25.58 0.37 0.99
CA ASP A 66 25.43 0.47 2.45
C ASP A 66 24.62 1.72 2.89
N ALA A 67 23.64 2.12 2.06
CA ALA A 67 22.78 3.27 2.31
C ALA A 67 21.53 2.87 3.11
N THR A 68 20.83 3.88 3.62
CA THR A 68 19.56 3.73 4.33
C THR A 68 18.40 4.36 3.55
N LEU A 69 17.17 4.00 3.90
CA LEU A 69 15.98 4.65 3.35
C LEU A 69 16.04 6.17 3.60
N GLU A 70 15.78 6.94 2.54
CA GLU A 70 15.74 8.39 2.60
C GLU A 70 14.30 8.90 2.78
N PRO A 71 14.11 10.16 3.23
CA PRO A 71 12.78 10.74 3.35
C PRO A 71 11.97 10.72 2.04
N SER A 72 12.63 10.75 0.88
CA SER A 72 12.03 10.60 -0.45
C SER A 72 11.43 9.20 -0.66
N ASP A 73 12.13 8.16 -0.23
CA ASP A 73 11.63 6.77 -0.28
C ASP A 73 10.41 6.62 0.61
N LEU A 74 10.50 7.11 1.86
CA LEU A 74 9.41 7.01 2.82
C LEU A 74 8.15 7.73 2.32
N ARG A 75 8.29 8.92 1.72
CA ARG A 75 7.15 9.61 1.10
C ARG A 75 6.47 8.76 0.02
N ARG A 76 7.24 8.03 -0.79
CA ARG A 76 6.69 7.16 -1.83
C ARG A 76 5.97 5.95 -1.23
N PHE A 77 6.53 5.32 -0.20
CA PHE A 77 5.86 4.22 0.50
C PHE A 77 4.58 4.65 1.24
N ARG A 78 4.58 5.84 1.86
CA ARG A 78 3.35 6.44 2.43
C ARG A 78 2.29 6.66 1.35
N GLY A 79 2.69 7.16 0.18
CA GLY A 79 1.78 7.32 -0.96
C GLY A 79 1.18 6.00 -1.43
N ILE A 80 1.98 4.92 -1.49
CA ILE A 80 1.48 3.58 -1.78
C ILE A 80 0.49 3.13 -0.70
N ALA A 81 0.80 3.32 0.58
CA ALA A 81 -0.09 2.95 1.68
C ALA A 81 -1.44 3.69 1.61
N ALA A 82 -1.41 4.99 1.33
CA ALA A 82 -2.61 5.81 1.14
C ALA A 82 -3.46 5.31 -0.03
N ALA A 83 -2.84 5.01 -1.18
CA ALA A 83 -3.55 4.44 -2.33
C ALA A 83 -4.21 3.09 -1.99
N ARG A 84 -3.54 2.24 -1.19
CA ARG A 84 -4.11 0.95 -0.75
C ARG A 84 -5.23 1.12 0.28
N ALA A 85 -5.18 2.14 1.13
CA ALA A 85 -6.29 2.51 1.99
C ALA A 85 -7.51 2.97 1.18
N ALA A 86 -7.30 3.83 0.19
CA ALA A 86 -8.36 4.28 -0.72
C ALA A 86 -8.98 3.13 -1.53
N ASP A 87 -8.17 2.14 -1.92
CA ASP A 87 -8.63 0.91 -2.58
C ASP A 87 -9.35 -0.07 -1.63
N GLY A 88 -9.38 0.19 -0.31
CA GLY A 88 -9.93 -0.72 0.70
C GLY A 88 -9.09 -1.99 0.94
N ARG A 89 -7.83 -2.02 0.50
CA ARG A 89 -6.97 -3.21 0.66
C ARG A 89 -6.44 -3.31 2.09
N PRO A 90 -6.61 -4.45 2.79
CA PRO A 90 -6.20 -4.55 4.18
C PRO A 90 -4.70 -4.30 4.39
N VAL A 91 -4.35 -3.40 5.32
CA VAL A 91 -2.95 -3.06 5.66
C VAL A 91 -2.10 -4.31 5.95
N ARG A 92 -2.65 -5.29 6.67
CA ARG A 92 -1.98 -6.57 6.96
C ARG A 92 -1.56 -7.33 5.71
N ALA A 93 -2.35 -7.25 4.64
CA ALA A 93 -2.06 -7.92 3.38
C ALA A 93 -0.98 -7.15 2.61
N VAL A 94 -1.00 -5.82 2.65
CA VAL A 94 0.05 -4.96 2.08
C VAL A 94 1.40 -5.25 2.75
N LEU A 95 1.45 -5.24 4.08
CA LEU A 95 2.69 -5.54 4.82
C LEU A 95 3.16 -6.99 4.61
N ARG A 96 2.23 -7.94 4.45
CA ARG A 96 2.59 -9.32 4.09
C ARG A 96 3.22 -9.42 2.70
N ALA A 97 2.74 -8.67 1.72
CA ALA A 97 3.32 -8.64 0.38
C ALA A 97 4.80 -8.19 0.40
N TYR A 98 5.15 -7.18 1.19
CA TYR A 98 6.56 -6.75 1.33
C TYR A 98 7.45 -7.82 1.96
N ARG A 99 6.95 -8.56 2.97
CA ARG A 99 7.69 -9.68 3.55
C ARG A 99 7.93 -10.80 2.53
N VAL A 100 6.91 -11.15 1.74
CA VAL A 100 7.05 -12.13 0.64
C VAL A 100 8.07 -11.66 -0.39
N ALA A 101 8.01 -10.39 -0.80
CA ALA A 101 8.97 -9.81 -1.73
C ALA A 101 10.41 -9.85 -1.19
N ALA A 102 10.61 -9.61 0.10
CA ALA A 102 11.92 -9.69 0.73
C ALA A 102 12.49 -11.12 0.72
N THR A 103 11.66 -12.15 0.92
CA THR A 103 12.08 -13.56 0.80
C THR A 103 12.53 -13.88 -0.63
N VAL A 104 11.73 -13.50 -1.64
CA VAL A 104 12.11 -13.71 -3.05
C VAL A 104 13.41 -12.98 -3.37
N LEU A 105 13.58 -11.74 -2.92
CA LEU A 105 14.81 -10.98 -3.08
C LEU A 105 16.03 -11.73 -2.51
N THR A 106 15.92 -12.28 -1.29
CA THR A 106 17.03 -13.04 -0.68
C THR A 106 17.35 -14.32 -1.45
N ASP A 107 16.34 -15.02 -1.95
CA ASP A 107 16.52 -16.26 -2.72
C ASP A 107 17.20 -15.96 -4.07
N GLU A 108 16.78 -14.89 -4.75
CA GLU A 108 17.35 -14.45 -6.03
C GLU A 108 18.81 -13.97 -5.89
N ILE A 109 19.16 -13.35 -4.75
CA ILE A 109 20.55 -13.00 -4.42
C ILE A 109 21.37 -14.26 -4.17
N ALA A 110 20.85 -15.21 -3.38
CA ALA A 110 21.54 -16.46 -3.08
C ALA A 110 21.84 -17.28 -4.35
N ALA A 111 20.91 -17.29 -5.30
CA ALA A 111 21.07 -17.96 -6.59
C ALA A 111 22.18 -17.34 -7.46
N ARG A 112 22.32 -16.00 -7.46
CA ARG A 112 23.32 -15.26 -8.28
C ARG A 112 24.68 -15.10 -7.61
N ALA A 113 24.73 -15.25 -6.29
CA ALA A 113 25.95 -15.16 -5.49
C ALA A 113 26.06 -16.34 -4.50
N PRO A 114 26.23 -17.58 -4.98
CA PRO A 114 26.33 -18.76 -4.10
C PRO A 114 27.58 -18.75 -3.20
N ARG A 115 28.54 -17.85 -3.48
CA ARG A 115 29.74 -17.63 -2.67
C ARG A 115 29.76 -16.23 -2.03
N LEU A 116 28.58 -15.65 -1.77
CA LEU A 116 28.47 -14.39 -1.06
C LEU A 116 29.15 -14.52 0.31
N ILE A 117 30.04 -13.59 0.63
CA ILE A 117 30.75 -13.63 1.91
C ILE A 117 29.80 -13.32 3.06
N ALA A 118 30.09 -13.86 4.24
CA ALA A 118 29.21 -13.74 5.41
C ALA A 118 28.91 -12.27 5.80
N SER A 119 29.87 -11.36 5.62
CA SER A 119 29.67 -9.93 5.89
C SER A 119 28.63 -9.30 4.96
N ASP A 120 28.59 -9.69 3.69
CA ASP A 120 27.64 -9.15 2.72
C ASP A 120 26.23 -9.72 2.93
N ALA A 121 26.15 -11.01 3.26
CA ALA A 121 24.89 -11.65 3.66
C ALA A 121 24.33 -11.02 4.95
N LEU A 122 25.19 -10.76 5.94
CA LEU A 122 24.77 -10.11 7.19
C LEU A 122 24.35 -8.65 6.96
N ALA A 123 25.03 -7.92 6.07
CA ALA A 123 24.64 -6.57 5.66
C ALA A 123 23.26 -6.57 4.98
N LEU A 124 23.00 -7.53 4.08
CA LEU A 124 21.69 -7.71 3.45
C LEU A 124 20.60 -7.94 4.49
N THR A 125 20.80 -8.89 5.39
CA THR A 125 19.81 -9.23 6.44
C THR A 125 19.52 -8.03 7.33
N ARG A 126 20.55 -7.31 7.80
CA ARG A 126 20.37 -6.11 8.63
C ARG A 126 19.63 -5.01 7.88
N MET A 127 20.02 -4.74 6.64
CA MET A 127 19.36 -3.74 5.80
C MET A 127 17.88 -4.10 5.61
N LEU A 128 17.56 -5.35 5.26
CA LEU A 128 16.18 -5.79 5.05
C LEU A 128 15.33 -5.72 6.31
N LEU A 129 15.86 -6.13 7.46
CA LEU A 129 15.16 -6.02 8.74
C LEU A 129 14.85 -4.55 9.07
N THR A 130 15.86 -3.68 9.02
CA THR A 130 15.68 -2.25 9.28
C THR A 130 14.72 -1.59 8.28
N ALA A 131 14.83 -1.93 7.00
CA ALA A 131 13.94 -1.41 5.98
C ALA A 131 12.50 -1.89 6.21
N LEU A 132 12.27 -3.19 6.43
CA LEU A 132 10.93 -3.73 6.64
C LEU A 132 10.26 -3.19 7.91
N ASP A 133 11.00 -3.00 8.99
CA ASP A 133 10.48 -2.39 10.23
C ASP A 133 10.07 -0.94 9.97
N THR A 134 10.97 -0.14 9.37
CA THR A 134 10.71 1.27 9.04
C THR A 134 9.51 1.40 8.10
N LEU A 135 9.48 0.60 7.03
CA LEU A 135 8.37 0.62 6.07
C LEU A 135 7.07 0.17 6.70
N SER A 136 7.10 -0.81 7.60
CA SER A 136 5.88 -1.28 8.28
C SER A 136 5.27 -0.19 9.14
N GLU A 137 6.07 0.54 9.91
CA GLU A 137 5.62 1.67 10.73
C GLU A 137 5.09 2.82 9.86
N GLU A 138 5.86 3.24 8.87
CA GLU A 138 5.52 4.37 8.00
C GLU A 138 4.27 4.10 7.16
N MET A 139 4.14 2.89 6.61
CA MET A 139 2.97 2.51 5.83
C MET A 139 1.75 2.31 6.72
N ALA A 140 1.89 1.75 7.93
CA ALA A 140 0.76 1.59 8.84
C ALA A 140 0.19 2.96 9.28
N THR A 141 1.05 3.91 9.63
CA THR A 141 0.66 5.27 9.99
C THR A 141 -0.04 5.98 8.85
N ALA A 142 0.54 5.96 7.64
CA ALA A 142 -0.07 6.60 6.47
C ALA A 142 -1.40 5.94 6.07
N TYR A 143 -1.50 4.62 6.17
CA TYR A 143 -2.75 3.89 5.92
C TYR A 143 -3.85 4.29 6.91
N ALA A 144 -3.52 4.35 8.20
CA ALA A 144 -4.46 4.73 9.25
C ALA A 144 -4.97 6.17 9.05
N ALA A 145 -4.05 7.14 8.87
CA ALA A 145 -4.41 8.53 8.62
C ALA A 145 -5.32 8.68 7.39
N THR A 146 -4.99 8.00 6.29
CA THR A 146 -5.82 8.05 5.08
C THR A 146 -7.20 7.42 5.30
N SER A 147 -7.27 6.33 6.07
CA SER A 147 -8.55 5.68 6.37
C SER A 147 -9.44 6.56 7.25
N GLU A 148 -8.84 7.27 8.22
CA GLU A 148 -9.52 8.24 9.08
C GLU A 148 -10.04 9.44 8.27
N ASP A 149 -9.22 9.99 7.36
CA ASP A 149 -9.62 11.09 6.48
C ASP A 149 -10.80 10.67 5.58
N LEU A 150 -10.73 9.49 4.97
CA LEU A 150 -11.82 8.96 4.13
C LEU A 150 -13.11 8.72 4.93
N ALA A 151 -13.00 8.26 6.18
CA ALA A 151 -14.15 8.09 7.06
C ALA A 151 -14.76 9.45 7.45
N ALA A 152 -13.92 10.43 7.81
CA ALA A 152 -14.35 11.78 8.16
C ALA A 152 -15.03 12.49 6.98
N ASP A 153 -14.52 12.33 5.76
CA ASP A 153 -15.12 12.88 4.55
C ASP A 153 -16.48 12.24 4.25
N ARG A 154 -16.59 10.92 4.42
CA ARG A 154 -17.88 10.21 4.31
C ARG A 154 -18.89 10.71 5.34
N ASP A 155 -18.49 10.84 6.61
CA ASP A 155 -19.35 11.34 7.68
C ASP A 155 -19.81 12.77 7.42
N ARG A 156 -18.91 13.65 6.95
CA ARG A 156 -19.26 15.01 6.55
C ARG A 156 -20.26 15.01 5.41
N ALA A 157 -20.07 14.17 4.39
CA ALA A 157 -20.98 14.09 3.26
C ALA A 157 -22.37 13.55 3.64
N LEU A 158 -22.45 12.62 4.61
CA LEU A 158 -23.69 12.14 5.19
C LEU A 158 -24.43 13.23 5.98
N ARG A 159 -23.72 14.01 6.79
CA ARG A 159 -24.30 15.16 7.51
C ARG A 159 -24.86 16.20 6.55
N LEU A 160 -24.11 16.56 5.51
CA LEU A 160 -24.58 17.50 4.48
C LEU A 160 -25.81 16.97 3.73
N LEU A 161 -25.91 15.66 3.50
CA LEU A 161 -27.12 15.06 2.92
C LEU A 161 -28.31 15.21 3.88
N LEU A 162 -28.12 14.93 5.18
CA LEU A 162 -29.16 15.09 6.18
C LEU A 162 -29.63 16.54 6.31
N ASP A 163 -28.70 17.50 6.31
CA ASP A 163 -29.02 18.93 6.36
C ASP A 163 -29.80 19.39 5.12
N ASP A 164 -29.45 18.88 3.93
CA ASP A 164 -30.18 19.15 2.70
C ASP A 164 -31.60 18.56 2.74
N LEU A 165 -31.76 17.34 3.27
CA LEU A 165 -33.06 16.70 3.47
C LEU A 165 -33.95 17.49 4.45
N ILE A 166 -33.39 17.90 5.60
CA ILE A 166 -34.09 18.72 6.59
C ILE A 166 -34.52 20.08 6.00
N ALA A 167 -33.64 20.70 5.21
CA ALA A 167 -33.92 21.99 4.59
C ALA A 167 -34.75 21.91 3.30
N GLY A 168 -35.11 20.72 2.83
CA GLY A 168 -35.83 20.51 1.57
C GLY A 168 -35.03 20.88 0.32
N ARG A 169 -33.70 20.95 0.40
CA ARG A 169 -32.81 21.22 -0.75
C ARG A 169 -32.41 19.91 -1.42
N HIS A 170 -32.27 19.93 -2.74
CA HIS A 170 -31.81 18.76 -3.52
C HIS A 170 -32.59 17.46 -3.23
N ALA A 171 -33.85 17.57 -2.79
CA ALA A 171 -34.68 16.44 -2.32
C ALA A 171 -35.51 15.78 -3.44
N SER A 172 -35.18 16.05 -4.72
CA SER A 172 -35.81 15.31 -5.82
C SER A 172 -35.36 13.86 -5.78
N VAL A 173 -36.24 12.94 -6.18
CA VAL A 173 -35.95 11.49 -6.18
C VAL A 173 -34.65 11.18 -6.92
N GLY A 174 -34.44 11.76 -8.11
CA GLY A 174 -33.22 11.56 -8.88
C GLY A 174 -31.95 12.06 -8.18
N ALA A 175 -31.99 13.23 -7.54
CA ALA A 175 -30.84 13.78 -6.82
C ALA A 175 -30.52 12.97 -5.55
N LEU A 176 -31.55 12.47 -4.86
CA LEU A 176 -31.38 11.61 -3.69
C LEU A 176 -30.87 10.23 -4.07
N THR A 177 -31.37 9.61 -5.14
CA THR A 177 -30.87 8.33 -5.64
C THR A 177 -29.39 8.43 -6.04
N ASP A 178 -29.02 9.45 -6.82
CA ASP A 178 -27.64 9.69 -7.25
C ASP A 178 -26.69 9.93 -6.05
N ARG A 179 -27.10 10.79 -5.12
CA ARG A 179 -26.28 11.11 -3.95
C ARG A 179 -26.18 9.93 -2.97
N SER A 180 -27.24 9.15 -2.79
CA SER A 180 -27.24 7.94 -1.96
C SER A 180 -26.35 6.86 -2.57
N ALA A 181 -26.41 6.68 -3.90
CA ALA A 181 -25.54 5.77 -4.63
C ALA A 181 -24.06 6.15 -4.47
N ARG A 182 -23.72 7.45 -4.62
CA ARG A 182 -22.35 7.94 -4.39
C ARG A 182 -21.83 7.70 -2.96
N LEU A 183 -22.72 7.79 -1.97
CA LEU A 183 -22.37 7.55 -0.56
C LEU A 183 -22.43 6.07 -0.18
N GLY A 184 -22.85 5.20 -1.08
CA GLY A 184 -23.04 3.77 -0.81
C GLY A 184 -24.05 3.53 0.32
N ILE A 185 -25.11 4.34 0.36
CA ILE A 185 -26.24 4.18 1.29
C ILE A 185 -27.51 3.90 0.50
N GLN A 186 -28.44 3.18 1.10
CA GLN A 186 -29.79 2.99 0.56
C GLN A 186 -30.77 3.68 1.51
N LEU A 187 -31.53 4.63 0.97
CA LEU A 187 -32.67 5.20 1.69
C LEU A 187 -33.86 4.24 1.56
N PRO A 188 -34.69 4.10 2.61
CA PRO A 188 -35.94 3.33 2.53
C PRO A 188 -36.86 3.87 1.42
N ASP A 189 -37.71 3.01 0.84
CA ASP A 189 -38.78 3.43 -0.08
C ASP A 189 -40.15 2.95 0.47
N PRO A 190 -41.03 3.87 0.92
CA PRO A 190 -40.86 5.33 0.93
C PRO A 190 -39.92 5.82 2.04
N ALA A 191 -39.14 6.87 1.75
CA ALA A 191 -38.32 7.56 2.74
C ALA A 191 -39.14 8.63 3.46
N CYS A 192 -39.34 8.48 4.76
CA CYS A 192 -39.95 9.51 5.62
C CYS A 192 -38.92 10.03 6.62
N LEU A 193 -38.78 11.36 6.71
CA LEU A 193 -37.95 12.00 7.74
C LEU A 193 -38.84 12.36 8.94
N LEU A 194 -38.62 11.71 10.09
CA LEU A 194 -39.26 12.06 11.35
C LEU A 194 -38.34 13.02 12.13
N VAL A 195 -38.77 14.26 12.33
CA VAL A 195 -38.10 15.21 13.23
C VAL A 195 -38.89 15.23 14.54
N ALA A 196 -38.25 14.80 15.63
CA ALA A 196 -38.84 14.81 16.97
C ALA A 196 -38.11 15.81 17.86
N GLU A 197 -38.86 16.65 18.58
CA GLU A 197 -38.29 17.53 19.61
C GLU A 197 -38.04 16.74 20.90
N TYR A 198 -36.82 16.82 21.42
CA TYR A 198 -36.50 16.27 22.74
C TYR A 198 -36.82 17.30 23.83
N ARG A 199 -37.89 17.07 24.60
CA ARG A 199 -38.16 17.84 25.83
C ARG A 199 -37.39 17.21 26.98
N THR A 200 -36.34 17.89 27.46
CA THR A 200 -35.75 17.58 28.77
C THR A 200 -36.82 17.86 29.85
N VAL A 201 -37.28 16.81 30.52
CA VAL A 201 -38.18 16.94 31.67
C VAL A 201 -37.38 17.60 32.81
N PRO A 202 -37.83 18.72 33.39
CA PRO A 202 -37.19 19.29 34.58
C PRO A 202 -37.40 18.31 35.75
N THR A 203 -36.32 17.91 36.41
CA THR A 203 -36.34 17.18 37.68
C THR A 203 -37.05 17.94 38.79
#